data_AF-U1LVY3-F1
#
_entry.id   AF-U1LVY3-F1
#
_cell.length_a   1.000
_cell.length_b   1.000
_cell.length_c   1.000
_cell.angle_alpha   90.00
_cell.angle_beta   90.00
_cell.angle_gamma   90.00
#
_symmetry.space_group_name_H-M   'P 1'
#
loop_
_entity.id
_entity.type
_entity.pdbx_description
1 polymer ?
#
loop_
_entity_poly.entity_id
_entity_poly.type
_entity_poly.pdbx_seq_one_letter_code
_entity_poly.pdbx_strand_id
1 'polypeptide(L)'
;MLEWFAIDLIKQAGEYIRLQIDESYRIERKTGKGDLVTEIDRAVEQLIVDRIRESYPEHHIIGEEGISTEPDDLSGTVWFVDPIDGTLNFIHQKRMFAISIAIMVDGVVEYGFVYDVMADELFIARRGVGTTLNGRKLPTIKEHHVRDAFLSMNATWVTPNQQIAPEVLAPIVRDSVGTRAHGAASLELAWLAAGRVDGYITMRNMPWDYAAGKLLVEEVGGRVVSIYGEPVRYDGKTSVLAGSETFVKDVVKHYVIAKGATPEVKPDLQIGINGSYDRVRDLLVLANPNETMVRDQYKAGTTYEATLGGERVGAYMLVRRSETLIELVNIAVKPERQNQTIGQRLLQDAIRRAESSGAKQMLVCTGNSSIVQLRFYQQAGFRFESVERDYFPDHGYPPIEEDGLALRDRICLTRDL
;
A
#
# COMPACT_ATOMS: atom_id res chain seq x y z
N MET A 1 -21.04 -7.50 -27.52
CA MET A 1 -20.07 -6.92 -28.48
C MET A 1 -18.74 -6.68 -27.77
N LEU A 2 -18.75 -5.96 -26.65
CA LEU A 2 -17.57 -5.67 -25.82
C LEU A 2 -16.75 -6.90 -25.39
N GLU A 3 -17.40 -7.92 -24.82
CA GLU A 3 -16.73 -9.16 -24.39
C GLU A 3 -15.96 -9.86 -25.53
N TRP A 4 -16.62 -10.07 -26.67
CA TRP A 4 -16.00 -10.70 -27.85
C TRP A 4 -14.84 -9.87 -28.40
N PHE A 5 -14.98 -8.54 -28.39
CA PHE A 5 -13.90 -7.63 -28.77
C PHE A 5 -12.69 -7.78 -27.84
N ALA A 6 -12.91 -7.82 -26.52
CA ALA A 6 -11.82 -8.01 -25.55
C ALA A 6 -11.13 -9.38 -25.70
N ILE A 7 -11.89 -10.44 -25.97
CA ILE A 7 -11.36 -11.79 -26.23
C ILE A 7 -10.49 -11.82 -27.49
N ASP A 8 -10.93 -11.18 -28.57
CA ASP A 8 -10.14 -11.08 -29.80
C ASP A 8 -8.87 -10.26 -29.55
N LEU A 9 -9.02 -9.12 -28.87
CA LEU A 9 -7.93 -8.22 -28.53
C LEU A 9 -6.81 -8.90 -27.73
N ILE A 10 -7.15 -9.56 -26.62
CA ILE A 10 -6.17 -10.21 -25.75
C ILE A 10 -5.44 -11.37 -26.45
N LYS A 11 -6.14 -12.08 -27.35
CA LYS A 11 -5.52 -13.14 -28.16
C LYS A 11 -4.54 -12.59 -29.18
N GLN A 12 -4.87 -11.49 -29.84
CA GLN A 12 -3.98 -10.86 -30.81
C GLN A 12 -2.74 -10.26 -30.13
N ALA A 13 -2.91 -9.65 -28.95
CA ALA A 13 -1.80 -9.21 -28.11
C ALA A 13 -0.89 -10.39 -27.71
N GLY A 14 -1.47 -11.52 -27.27
CA GLY A 14 -0.70 -12.72 -26.93
C GLY A 14 0.04 -13.33 -28.12
N GLU A 15 -0.59 -13.36 -29.30
CA GLU A 15 0.06 -13.83 -30.52
C GLU A 15 1.24 -12.92 -30.91
N TYR A 16 1.08 -11.61 -30.78
CA TYR A 16 2.19 -10.67 -30.97
C TYR A 16 3.35 -10.97 -30.02
N ILE A 17 3.08 -11.20 -28.72
CA ILE A 17 4.13 -11.56 -27.76
C ILE A 17 4.85 -12.84 -28.18
N ARG A 18 4.12 -13.89 -28.57
CA ARG A 18 4.74 -15.17 -29.01
C ARG A 18 5.67 -14.98 -30.20
N LEU A 19 5.30 -14.12 -31.14
CA LEU A 19 6.14 -13.82 -32.30
C LEU A 19 7.41 -13.03 -31.94
N GLN A 20 7.40 -12.28 -30.85
CA GLN A 20 8.52 -11.43 -30.43
C GLN A 20 9.38 -12.03 -29.29
N ILE A 21 8.93 -13.11 -28.65
CA ILE A 21 9.53 -13.62 -27.40
C ILE A 21 10.99 -14.07 -27.52
N ASP A 22 11.40 -14.50 -28.72
CA ASP A 22 12.77 -14.93 -29.03
C ASP A 22 13.61 -13.87 -29.75
N GLU A 23 13.00 -12.75 -30.13
CA GLU A 23 13.69 -11.62 -30.74
C GLU A 23 14.54 -10.86 -29.71
N SER A 24 15.50 -10.07 -30.20
CA SER A 24 16.28 -9.19 -29.34
C SER A 24 15.49 -7.92 -29.03
N TYR A 25 15.26 -7.65 -27.75
CA TYR A 25 14.56 -6.46 -27.27
C TYR A 25 15.35 -5.75 -26.16
N ARG A 26 15.09 -4.47 -25.94
CA ARG A 26 15.70 -3.72 -24.83
C ARG A 26 14.92 -3.93 -23.54
N ILE A 27 15.66 -3.91 -22.43
CA ILE A 27 15.15 -3.98 -21.07
C ILE A 27 15.53 -2.68 -20.37
N GLU A 28 14.54 -2.00 -19.81
CA GLU A 28 14.70 -0.77 -19.02
C GLU A 28 14.31 -1.02 -17.56
N ARG A 29 14.82 -0.18 -16.65
CA ARG A 29 14.52 -0.22 -15.22
C ARG A 29 13.70 1.00 -14.84
N LYS A 30 12.53 0.80 -14.23
CA LYS A 30 11.62 1.87 -13.78
C LYS A 30 12.08 2.48 -12.45
N THR A 31 11.81 1.84 -11.30
CA THR A 31 12.01 2.48 -9.98
C THR A 31 12.81 1.67 -8.94
N GLY A 32 13.27 0.45 -9.25
CA GLY A 32 14.01 -0.37 -8.26
C GLY A 32 14.67 -1.66 -8.76
N LYS A 33 15.28 -2.42 -7.84
CA LYS A 33 15.83 -3.77 -8.09
C LYS A 33 14.67 -4.76 -8.30
N GLY A 34 14.25 -4.95 -9.55
CA GLY A 34 13.21 -5.91 -9.95
C GLY A 34 12.05 -5.30 -10.74
N ASP A 35 11.97 -3.98 -10.76
CA ASP A 35 10.98 -3.21 -11.53
C ASP A 35 11.55 -2.94 -12.93
N LEU A 36 11.25 -3.85 -13.85
CA LEU A 36 11.77 -3.90 -15.22
C LEU A 36 10.62 -3.81 -16.21
N VAL A 37 10.89 -3.23 -17.36
CA VAL A 37 9.99 -3.16 -18.51
C VAL A 37 10.77 -3.46 -19.78
N THR A 38 10.17 -4.13 -20.74
CA THR A 38 10.76 -4.35 -22.05
C THR A 38 10.07 -3.51 -23.13
N GLU A 39 10.73 -3.38 -24.29
CA GLU A 39 10.09 -2.79 -25.47
C GLU A 39 8.79 -3.53 -25.87
N ILE A 40 8.69 -4.82 -25.53
CA ILE A 40 7.53 -5.64 -25.84
C ILE A 40 6.35 -5.27 -24.94
N ASP A 41 6.55 -5.01 -23.64
CA ASP A 41 5.49 -4.54 -22.72
C ASP A 41 4.83 -3.27 -23.31
N ARG A 42 5.63 -2.29 -23.70
CA ARG A 42 5.15 -1.03 -24.30
C ARG A 42 4.46 -1.25 -25.64
N ALA A 43 5.01 -2.10 -26.50
CA ALA A 43 4.42 -2.38 -27.81
C ALA A 43 3.05 -3.07 -27.68
N VAL A 44 2.91 -3.98 -26.71
CA VAL A 44 1.65 -4.67 -26.41
C VAL A 44 0.63 -3.69 -25.82
N GLU A 45 1.01 -2.86 -24.85
CA GLU A 45 0.09 -1.86 -24.30
C GLU A 45 -0.35 -0.88 -25.38
N GLN A 46 0.56 -0.42 -26.26
CA GLN A 46 0.20 0.46 -27.37
C GLN A 46 -0.80 -0.19 -28.33
N LEU A 47 -0.58 -1.46 -28.71
CA LEU A 47 -1.51 -2.23 -29.54
C LEU A 47 -2.90 -2.30 -28.90
N ILE A 48 -2.95 -2.57 -27.59
CA ILE A 48 -4.20 -2.65 -26.84
C ILE A 48 -4.91 -1.29 -26.80
N VAL A 49 -4.18 -0.23 -26.46
CA VAL A 49 -4.69 1.13 -26.34
C VAL A 49 -5.23 1.63 -27.68
N ASP A 50 -4.48 1.46 -28.78
CA ASP A 50 -4.89 1.95 -30.10
C ASP A 50 -6.18 1.29 -30.56
N ARG A 51 -6.29 -0.03 -30.39
CA ARG A 51 -7.47 -0.76 -30.81
C ARG A 51 -8.69 -0.46 -29.94
N ILE A 52 -8.52 -0.26 -28.63
CA ILE A 52 -9.62 0.19 -27.76
C ILE A 52 -10.08 1.58 -28.21
N ARG A 53 -9.17 2.53 -28.44
CA ARG A 53 -9.51 3.90 -28.87
C ARG A 53 -10.20 3.93 -30.23
N GLU A 54 -9.80 3.07 -31.17
CA GLU A 54 -10.44 2.96 -32.48
C GLU A 54 -11.90 2.48 -32.37
N SER A 55 -12.17 1.50 -31.51
CA SER A 55 -13.51 0.89 -31.40
C SER A 55 -14.41 1.57 -30.37
N TYR A 56 -13.83 2.15 -29.32
CA TYR A 56 -14.50 2.75 -28.18
C TYR A 56 -13.79 4.03 -27.73
N PRO A 57 -13.89 5.12 -28.50
CA PRO A 57 -13.15 6.37 -28.24
C PRO A 57 -13.53 7.04 -26.91
N GLU A 58 -14.72 6.77 -26.37
CA GLU A 58 -15.20 7.31 -25.10
C GLU A 58 -14.77 6.49 -23.86
N HIS A 59 -14.08 5.35 -24.06
CA HIS A 59 -13.62 4.53 -22.94
C HIS A 59 -12.28 5.05 -22.38
N HIS A 60 -12.10 4.92 -21.06
CA HIS A 60 -10.87 5.24 -20.38
C HIS A 60 -9.98 4.00 -20.23
N ILE A 61 -8.67 4.22 -20.13
CA ILE A 61 -7.68 3.15 -20.01
C ILE A 61 -6.69 3.53 -18.90
N ILE A 62 -6.43 2.61 -17.99
CA ILE A 62 -5.44 2.69 -16.93
C ILE A 62 -4.49 1.50 -17.16
N GLY A 63 -3.30 1.79 -17.71
CA GLY A 63 -2.28 0.80 -18.06
C GLY A 63 -1.04 0.90 -17.17
N GLU A 64 -0.28 -0.19 -17.03
CA GLU A 64 0.96 -0.22 -16.26
C GLU A 64 2.04 0.71 -16.85
N GLU A 65 2.17 0.77 -18.17
CA GLU A 65 3.22 1.52 -18.86
C GLU A 65 2.92 2.99 -19.06
N GLY A 66 1.72 3.44 -18.67
CA GLY A 66 1.34 4.85 -18.68
C GLY A 66 1.19 5.43 -20.08
N ILE A 67 0.82 4.61 -21.08
CA ILE A 67 0.57 5.08 -22.45
C ILE A 67 -0.73 5.91 -22.54
N SER A 68 -1.67 5.67 -21.62
CA SER A 68 -2.92 6.42 -21.48
C SER A 68 -2.89 7.40 -20.30
N THR A 69 -3.63 8.50 -20.44
CA THR A 69 -3.91 9.41 -19.33
C THR A 69 -4.93 8.76 -18.40
N GLU A 70 -4.61 8.68 -17.12
CA GLU A 70 -5.56 8.22 -16.10
C GLU A 70 -6.75 9.19 -15.99
N PRO A 71 -7.99 8.69 -15.88
CA PRO A 71 -9.16 9.54 -15.69
C PRO A 71 -9.20 10.14 -14.27
N ASP A 72 -9.90 11.26 -14.11
CA ASP A 72 -10.08 11.93 -12.80
C ASP A 72 -10.92 11.09 -11.82
N ASP A 73 -11.82 10.25 -12.34
CA ASP A 73 -12.62 9.29 -11.59
C ASP A 73 -12.85 7.99 -12.38
N LEU A 74 -13.55 7.02 -11.77
CA LEU A 74 -13.84 5.71 -12.37
C LEU A 74 -15.28 5.62 -12.94
N SER A 75 -15.87 6.75 -13.35
CA SER A 75 -17.17 6.78 -14.03
C SER A 75 -17.06 6.33 -15.49
N GLY A 76 -18.17 5.85 -16.06
CA GLY A 76 -18.17 5.33 -17.42
C GLY A 76 -17.43 3.99 -17.53
N THR A 77 -16.85 3.71 -18.70
CA THR A 77 -16.14 2.45 -18.95
C THR A 77 -14.64 2.63 -18.86
N VAL A 78 -14.01 1.93 -17.91
CA VAL A 78 -12.57 1.99 -17.63
C VAL A 78 -11.94 0.61 -17.83
N TRP A 79 -10.84 0.58 -18.59
CA TRP A 79 -10.06 -0.63 -18.84
C TRP A 79 -8.80 -0.59 -17.98
N PHE A 80 -8.63 -1.59 -17.11
CA PHE A 80 -7.36 -1.83 -16.44
C PHE A 80 -6.56 -2.84 -17.26
N VAL A 81 -5.35 -2.47 -17.66
CA VAL A 81 -4.52 -3.26 -18.58
C VAL A 81 -3.13 -3.47 -17.98
N ASP A 82 -2.74 -4.74 -17.85
CA ASP A 82 -1.35 -5.12 -17.69
C ASP A 82 -0.93 -5.90 -18.96
N PRO A 83 -0.04 -5.34 -19.79
CA PRO A 83 0.37 -5.98 -21.03
C PRO A 83 1.17 -7.27 -20.78
N ILE A 84 1.96 -7.34 -19.70
CA ILE A 84 2.80 -8.50 -19.34
C ILE A 84 2.97 -8.53 -17.80
N ASP A 85 1.96 -9.08 -17.11
CA ASP A 85 2.07 -9.35 -15.68
C ASP A 85 3.07 -10.49 -15.46
N GLY A 86 4.14 -10.19 -14.74
CA GLY A 86 5.28 -11.09 -14.57
C GLY A 86 6.42 -10.83 -15.55
N THR A 87 6.76 -9.56 -15.84
CA THR A 87 7.89 -9.17 -16.71
C THR A 87 9.21 -9.85 -16.34
N LEU A 88 9.47 -10.13 -15.05
CA LEU A 88 10.65 -10.90 -14.64
C LEU A 88 10.63 -12.34 -15.17
N ASN A 89 9.47 -12.99 -15.16
CA ASN A 89 9.30 -14.32 -15.74
C ASN A 89 9.40 -14.27 -17.27
N PHE A 90 8.84 -13.24 -17.90
CA PHE A 90 9.00 -12.99 -19.33
C PHE A 90 10.49 -12.94 -19.72
N ILE A 91 11.27 -12.09 -19.06
CA ILE A 91 12.71 -11.90 -19.32
C ILE A 91 13.51 -13.18 -19.05
N HIS A 92 13.30 -13.81 -17.90
CA HIS A 92 14.18 -14.89 -17.44
C HIS A 92 13.74 -16.30 -17.86
N GLN A 93 12.45 -16.52 -18.02
CA GLN A 93 11.88 -17.86 -18.22
C GLN A 93 11.12 -18.00 -19.53
N LYS A 94 10.70 -16.89 -20.15
CA LYS A 94 9.88 -16.87 -21.38
C LYS A 94 8.57 -17.68 -21.23
N ARG A 95 8.02 -17.73 -20.03
CA ARG A 95 6.76 -18.41 -19.65
C ARG A 95 6.29 -17.91 -18.29
N MET A 96 5.10 -18.31 -17.84
CA MET A 96 4.56 -17.95 -16.52
C MET A 96 4.36 -16.44 -16.35
N PHE A 97 3.90 -15.79 -17.41
CA PHE A 97 3.47 -14.40 -17.44
C PHE A 97 2.10 -14.35 -18.13
N ALA A 98 1.33 -13.29 -17.89
CA ALA A 98 0.00 -13.17 -18.46
C ALA A 98 -0.30 -11.77 -18.97
N ILE A 99 -1.25 -11.67 -19.88
CA ILE A 99 -1.93 -10.40 -20.16
C ILE A 99 -3.14 -10.32 -19.23
N SER A 100 -3.31 -9.20 -18.53
CA SER A 100 -4.45 -8.94 -17.64
C SER A 100 -5.30 -7.79 -18.20
N ILE A 101 -6.58 -8.02 -18.41
CA ILE A 101 -7.54 -6.98 -18.80
C ILE A 101 -8.78 -7.08 -17.92
N ALA A 102 -9.11 -5.98 -17.24
CA ALA A 102 -10.38 -5.83 -16.55
C ALA A 102 -11.18 -4.68 -17.15
N ILE A 103 -12.48 -4.86 -17.32
CA ILE A 103 -13.37 -3.81 -17.80
C ILE A 103 -14.34 -3.45 -16.68
N MET A 104 -14.26 -2.22 -16.23
CA MET A 104 -15.11 -1.62 -15.22
C MET A 104 -16.14 -0.72 -15.89
N VAL A 105 -17.39 -0.79 -15.41
CA VAL A 105 -18.48 0.10 -15.80
C VAL A 105 -19.04 0.74 -14.54
N ASP A 106 -18.97 2.07 -14.45
CA ASP A 106 -19.47 2.87 -13.32
C ASP A 106 -18.99 2.35 -11.95
N GLY A 107 -17.67 2.14 -11.82
CA GLY A 107 -17.05 1.65 -10.58
C GLY A 107 -17.15 0.14 -10.32
N VAL A 108 -17.83 -0.62 -11.19
CA VAL A 108 -18.04 -2.07 -11.03
C VAL A 108 -17.30 -2.86 -12.11
N VAL A 109 -16.41 -3.79 -11.71
CA VAL A 109 -15.72 -4.66 -12.68
C VAL A 109 -16.73 -5.65 -13.29
N GLU A 110 -17.06 -5.49 -14.56
CA GLU A 110 -18.05 -6.29 -15.30
C GLU A 110 -17.43 -7.48 -16.02
N TYR A 111 -16.19 -7.32 -16.52
CA TYR A 111 -15.45 -8.35 -17.24
C TYR A 111 -14.01 -8.45 -16.74
N GLY A 112 -13.47 -9.67 -16.74
CA GLY A 112 -12.09 -9.95 -16.35
C GLY A 112 -11.50 -11.02 -17.26
N PHE A 113 -10.32 -10.74 -17.81
CA PHE A 113 -9.60 -11.60 -18.72
C PHE A 113 -8.16 -11.73 -18.22
N VAL A 114 -7.70 -12.97 -18.06
CA VAL A 114 -6.28 -13.26 -17.78
C VAL A 114 -5.84 -14.31 -18.79
N TYR A 115 -4.78 -14.01 -19.54
CA TYR A 115 -4.28 -14.91 -20.58
C TYR A 115 -2.84 -15.34 -20.30
N ASP A 116 -2.65 -16.59 -19.89
CA ASP A 116 -1.33 -17.21 -19.89
C ASP A 116 -0.93 -17.48 -21.35
N VAL A 117 -0.11 -16.58 -21.88
CA VAL A 117 0.25 -16.56 -23.30
C VAL A 117 0.95 -17.84 -23.72
N MET A 118 1.82 -18.39 -22.87
CA MET A 118 2.65 -19.53 -23.23
C MET A 118 1.97 -20.87 -22.95
N ALA A 119 1.09 -20.93 -21.95
CA ALA A 119 0.25 -22.11 -21.71
C ALA A 119 -0.98 -22.17 -22.63
N ASP A 120 -1.28 -21.07 -23.33
CA ASP A 120 -2.52 -20.89 -24.12
C ASP A 120 -3.79 -21.10 -23.26
N GLU A 121 -3.78 -20.51 -22.07
CA GLU A 121 -4.88 -20.60 -21.11
C GLU A 121 -5.53 -19.23 -20.92
N LEU A 122 -6.71 -19.06 -21.53
CA LEU A 122 -7.52 -17.86 -21.41
C LEU A 122 -8.62 -18.06 -20.36
N PHE A 123 -8.49 -17.33 -19.26
CA PHE A 123 -9.47 -17.24 -18.19
C PHE A 123 -10.38 -16.03 -18.45
N ILE A 124 -11.69 -16.25 -18.38
CA ILE A 124 -12.70 -15.23 -18.66
C ILE A 124 -13.76 -15.27 -17.56
N ALA A 125 -14.02 -14.13 -16.93
CA ALA A 125 -15.18 -13.93 -16.08
C ALA A 125 -16.06 -12.79 -16.61
N ARG A 126 -17.35 -13.00 -16.44
CA ARG A 126 -18.37 -11.97 -16.60
C ARG A 126 -19.23 -11.97 -15.35
N ARG A 127 -19.47 -10.78 -14.79
CA ARG A 127 -20.24 -10.60 -13.57
C ARG A 127 -21.60 -11.32 -13.65
N GLY A 128 -21.88 -12.16 -12.65
CA GLY A 128 -23.11 -12.93 -12.51
C GLY A 128 -23.24 -14.15 -13.44
N VAL A 129 -22.24 -14.47 -14.26
CA VAL A 129 -22.28 -15.58 -15.23
C VAL A 129 -21.36 -16.74 -14.82
N GLY A 130 -20.27 -16.44 -14.11
CA GLY A 130 -19.22 -17.38 -13.74
C GLY A 130 -17.92 -17.16 -14.50
N THR A 131 -16.92 -17.97 -14.16
CA THR A 131 -15.60 -17.99 -14.79
C THR A 131 -15.46 -19.19 -15.72
N THR A 132 -14.78 -19.01 -16.86
CA THR A 132 -14.40 -20.07 -17.78
C THR A 132 -12.89 -20.10 -18.00
N LEU A 133 -12.35 -21.29 -18.26
CA LEU A 133 -11.01 -21.52 -18.76
C LEU A 133 -11.13 -22.16 -20.15
N ASN A 134 -10.64 -21.48 -21.18
CA ASN A 134 -10.73 -21.92 -22.58
C ASN A 134 -12.16 -22.35 -22.97
N GLY A 135 -13.15 -21.56 -22.54
CA GLY A 135 -14.57 -21.78 -22.82
C GLY A 135 -15.26 -22.84 -21.94
N ARG A 136 -14.53 -23.54 -21.06
CA ARG A 136 -15.11 -24.49 -20.09
C ARG A 136 -15.37 -23.79 -18.77
N LYS A 137 -16.60 -23.85 -18.27
CA LYS A 137 -16.97 -23.25 -16.98
C LYS A 137 -16.21 -23.92 -15.83
N LEU A 138 -15.65 -23.11 -14.94
CA LEU A 138 -14.98 -23.58 -13.73
C LEU A 138 -15.99 -23.93 -12.64
N PRO A 139 -15.71 -24.94 -11.80
CA PRO A 139 -16.54 -25.24 -10.64
C PRO A 139 -16.38 -24.17 -9.55
N THR A 140 -17.29 -24.16 -8.59
CA THR A 140 -17.14 -23.36 -7.36
C THR A 140 -15.87 -23.76 -6.61
N ILE A 141 -15.17 -22.78 -6.05
CA ILE A 141 -13.98 -23.03 -5.22
C ILE A 141 -14.35 -23.86 -3.99
N LYS A 142 -13.41 -24.70 -3.53
CA LYS A 142 -13.59 -25.49 -2.31
C LYS A 142 -13.27 -24.65 -1.08
N GLU A 143 -13.93 -24.95 0.04
CA GLU A 143 -13.65 -24.32 1.32
C GLU A 143 -12.38 -24.94 1.95
N HIS A 144 -11.45 -24.09 2.37
CA HIS A 144 -10.20 -24.51 3.02
C HIS A 144 -9.96 -23.67 4.28
N HIS A 145 -9.57 -24.35 5.37
CA HIS A 145 -8.88 -23.67 6.47
C HIS A 145 -7.41 -23.44 6.09
N VAL A 146 -6.74 -22.47 6.72
CA VAL A 146 -5.31 -22.19 6.44
C VAL A 146 -4.46 -23.46 6.53
N ARG A 147 -4.74 -24.34 7.50
CA ARG A 147 -4.00 -25.59 7.73
C ARG A 147 -4.03 -26.59 6.58
N ASP A 148 -5.06 -26.49 5.73
CA ASP A 148 -5.34 -27.41 4.62
C ASP A 148 -5.11 -26.74 3.26
N ALA A 149 -4.57 -25.51 3.25
CA ALA A 149 -4.44 -24.68 2.06
C ALA A 149 -3.01 -24.73 1.49
N PHE A 150 -2.92 -24.88 0.17
CA PHE A 150 -1.72 -24.65 -0.63
C PHE A 150 -1.70 -23.21 -1.13
N LEU A 151 -0.71 -22.42 -0.72
CA LEU A 151 -0.73 -20.97 -0.87
C LEU A 151 0.18 -20.46 -1.99
N SER A 152 -0.28 -19.42 -2.66
CA SER A 152 0.54 -18.58 -3.52
C SER A 152 0.91 -17.31 -2.76
N MET A 153 2.18 -17.18 -2.36
CA MET A 153 2.72 -16.05 -1.63
C MET A 153 4.22 -15.91 -1.86
N ASN A 154 4.67 -14.70 -2.20
CA ASN A 154 6.09 -14.42 -2.30
C ASN A 154 6.78 -14.51 -0.92
N ALA A 155 7.87 -15.26 -0.84
CA ALA A 155 8.63 -15.45 0.39
C ALA A 155 9.24 -14.15 0.94
N THR A 156 9.41 -13.10 0.12
CA THR A 156 9.87 -11.79 0.61
C THR A 156 8.91 -11.16 1.62
N TRP A 157 7.61 -11.49 1.57
CA TRP A 157 6.63 -10.96 2.52
C TRP A 157 6.78 -11.51 3.94
N VAL A 158 7.50 -12.62 4.12
CA VAL A 158 7.86 -13.16 5.45
C VAL A 158 9.29 -12.77 5.88
N THR A 159 9.94 -11.89 5.13
CA THR A 159 11.21 -11.26 5.50
C THR A 159 10.97 -9.80 5.94
N PRO A 160 11.89 -9.17 6.70
CA PRO A 160 11.73 -7.78 7.11
C PRO A 160 11.42 -6.86 5.91
N ASN A 161 10.27 -6.19 5.94
CA ASN A 161 9.81 -5.29 4.88
C ASN A 161 8.99 -4.14 5.49
N GLN A 162 8.60 -3.16 4.66
CA GLN A 162 7.90 -1.95 5.12
C GLN A 162 6.37 -2.09 5.11
N GLN A 163 5.84 -3.17 4.53
CA GLN A 163 4.41 -3.34 4.26
C GLN A 163 3.72 -4.14 5.37
N ILE A 164 4.39 -5.15 5.92
CA ILE A 164 3.85 -6.01 6.96
C ILE A 164 4.95 -6.60 7.84
N ALA A 165 4.66 -6.71 9.13
CA ALA A 165 5.54 -7.38 10.07
C ALA A 165 5.62 -8.88 9.73
N PRO A 166 6.82 -9.47 9.59
CA PRO A 166 6.99 -10.90 9.30
C PRO A 166 6.23 -11.83 10.25
N GLU A 167 6.06 -11.42 11.51
CA GLU A 167 5.37 -12.16 12.57
C GLU A 167 3.88 -12.38 12.29
N VAL A 168 3.31 -11.64 11.33
CA VAL A 168 1.91 -11.77 10.89
C VAL A 168 1.78 -12.88 9.84
N LEU A 169 2.67 -12.89 8.84
CA LEU A 169 2.58 -13.81 7.70
C LEU A 169 3.36 -15.12 7.89
N ALA A 170 4.48 -15.10 8.63
CA ALA A 170 5.29 -16.30 8.86
C ALA A 170 4.50 -17.45 9.54
N PRO A 171 3.58 -17.19 10.50
CA PRO A 171 2.71 -18.23 11.03
C PRO A 171 1.79 -18.86 9.97
N ILE A 172 1.29 -18.09 9.00
CA ILE A 172 0.46 -18.63 7.91
C ILE A 172 1.26 -19.64 7.09
N VAL A 173 2.50 -19.30 6.73
CA VAL A 173 3.41 -20.21 6.01
C VAL A 173 3.61 -21.52 6.77
N ARG A 174 3.92 -21.41 8.06
CA ARG A 174 4.18 -22.57 8.92
C ARG A 174 2.96 -23.48 9.05
N ASP A 175 1.78 -22.89 9.15
CA ASP A 175 0.56 -23.65 9.43
C ASP A 175 -0.06 -24.22 8.14
N SER A 176 0.21 -23.63 6.97
CA SER A 176 -0.27 -24.09 5.65
C SER A 176 0.37 -25.40 5.17
N VAL A 177 -0.24 -26.04 4.15
CA VAL A 177 0.31 -27.25 3.51
C VAL A 177 1.63 -26.95 2.79
N GLY A 178 1.76 -25.73 2.28
CA GLY A 178 2.98 -25.25 1.65
C GLY A 178 2.72 -24.01 0.81
N THR A 179 3.81 -23.35 0.41
CA THR A 179 3.76 -22.11 -0.36
C THR A 179 4.46 -22.25 -1.71
N ARG A 180 3.98 -21.49 -2.71
CA ARG A 180 4.67 -21.21 -3.97
C ARG A 180 4.64 -19.71 -4.24
N ALA A 181 5.53 -19.28 -5.12
CA ALA A 181 5.51 -17.94 -5.68
C ALA A 181 5.78 -18.10 -7.17
N HIS A 182 4.79 -17.76 -8.00
CA HIS A 182 4.88 -17.89 -9.44
C HIS A 182 5.25 -16.58 -10.12
N GLY A 183 5.01 -15.43 -9.48
CA GLY A 183 5.61 -14.15 -9.89
C GLY A 183 4.82 -13.37 -10.95
N ALA A 184 3.55 -13.72 -11.16
CA ALA A 184 2.57 -12.98 -11.96
C ALA A 184 1.23 -13.00 -11.21
N ALA A 185 0.81 -11.86 -10.68
CA ALA A 185 -0.28 -11.79 -9.72
C ALA A 185 -1.66 -12.16 -10.29
N SER A 186 -1.97 -11.66 -11.49
CA SER A 186 -3.18 -11.96 -12.24
C SER A 186 -3.27 -13.45 -12.55
N LEU A 187 -2.14 -14.08 -12.89
CA LEU A 187 -2.06 -15.51 -13.15
C LEU A 187 -2.25 -16.35 -11.88
N GLU A 188 -1.65 -15.95 -10.76
CA GLU A 188 -1.84 -16.61 -9.46
C GLU A 188 -3.31 -16.52 -8.99
N LEU A 189 -4.00 -15.40 -9.23
CA LEU A 189 -5.44 -15.26 -8.99
C LEU A 189 -6.29 -16.11 -9.94
N ALA A 190 -5.93 -16.19 -11.22
CA ALA A 190 -6.61 -17.05 -12.19
C ALA A 190 -6.47 -18.55 -11.82
N TRP A 191 -5.29 -18.94 -11.33
CA TRP A 191 -5.02 -20.28 -10.83
C TRP A 191 -5.79 -20.61 -9.55
N LEU A 192 -5.97 -19.62 -8.66
CA LEU A 192 -6.87 -19.74 -7.51
C LEU A 192 -8.31 -19.99 -7.98
N ALA A 193 -8.81 -19.23 -8.95
CA ALA A 193 -10.15 -19.44 -9.50
C ALA A 193 -10.33 -20.85 -10.12
N ALA A 194 -9.27 -21.42 -10.69
CA ALA A 194 -9.24 -22.79 -11.21
C ALA A 194 -8.95 -23.88 -10.17
N GLY A 195 -8.77 -23.52 -8.89
CA GLY A 195 -8.49 -24.46 -7.81
C GLY A 195 -7.12 -25.15 -7.90
N ARG A 196 -6.13 -24.47 -8.51
CA ARG A 196 -4.73 -24.95 -8.58
C ARG A 196 -3.92 -24.56 -7.33
N VAL A 197 -4.36 -23.49 -6.67
CA VAL A 197 -3.92 -23.03 -5.35
C VAL A 197 -5.18 -22.73 -4.53
N ASP A 198 -5.07 -22.74 -3.21
CA ASP A 198 -6.21 -22.61 -2.31
C ASP A 198 -6.30 -21.20 -1.68
N GLY A 199 -5.21 -20.44 -1.74
CA GLY A 199 -5.16 -19.05 -1.27
C GLY A 199 -4.03 -18.26 -1.91
N TYR A 200 -4.22 -16.94 -2.02
CA TYR A 200 -3.24 -16.00 -2.55
C TYR A 200 -3.05 -14.83 -1.58
N ILE A 201 -1.80 -14.46 -1.31
CA ILE A 201 -1.43 -13.35 -0.43
C ILE A 201 -0.31 -12.52 -1.05
N THR A 202 -0.57 -11.21 -1.22
CA THR A 202 0.43 -10.20 -1.56
C THR A 202 0.16 -8.92 -0.77
N MET A 203 1.23 -8.16 -0.52
CA MET A 203 1.14 -6.90 0.20
C MET A 203 1.12 -5.68 -0.69
N ARG A 204 1.36 -5.84 -2.00
CA ARG A 204 1.50 -4.70 -2.91
C ARG A 204 1.23 -5.07 -4.36
N ASN A 205 0.04 -4.70 -4.83
CA ASN A 205 -0.37 -4.76 -6.23
C ASN A 205 -1.04 -3.44 -6.65
N MET A 206 -0.98 -3.16 -7.95
CA MET A 206 -1.75 -2.13 -8.64
C MET A 206 -3.07 -2.71 -9.20
N PRO A 207 -4.06 -1.87 -9.53
CA PRO A 207 -5.35 -2.32 -10.04
C PRO A 207 -5.29 -3.23 -11.26
N TRP A 208 -4.38 -2.99 -12.20
CA TRP A 208 -4.20 -3.82 -13.39
C TRP A 208 -3.71 -5.25 -13.07
N ASP A 209 -2.95 -5.43 -11.98
CA ASP A 209 -2.47 -6.74 -11.52
C ASP A 209 -3.60 -7.65 -10.98
N TYR A 210 -4.66 -7.07 -10.40
CA TYR A 210 -5.63 -7.84 -9.63
C TYR A 210 -7.09 -7.66 -10.07
N ALA A 211 -7.47 -6.62 -10.79
CA ALA A 211 -8.89 -6.34 -11.08
C ALA A 211 -9.55 -7.48 -11.89
N ALA A 212 -8.84 -8.02 -12.88
CA ALA A 212 -9.32 -9.15 -13.68
C ALA A 212 -9.38 -10.43 -12.83
N GLY A 213 -8.26 -10.77 -12.17
CA GLY A 213 -8.15 -11.91 -11.26
C GLY A 213 -9.18 -11.89 -10.13
N LYS A 214 -9.52 -10.71 -9.61
CA LYS A 214 -10.56 -10.52 -8.59
C LYS A 214 -11.90 -11.02 -9.08
N LEU A 215 -12.33 -10.58 -10.26
CA LEU A 215 -13.61 -11.02 -10.81
C LEU A 215 -13.60 -12.53 -11.10
N LEU A 216 -12.48 -13.07 -11.62
CA LEU A 216 -12.33 -14.52 -11.86
C LEU A 216 -12.59 -15.34 -10.58
N VAL A 217 -12.04 -14.89 -9.44
CA VAL A 217 -12.18 -15.57 -8.13
C VAL A 217 -13.60 -15.40 -7.56
N GLU A 218 -14.17 -14.19 -7.61
CA GLU A 218 -15.51 -13.91 -7.09
C GLU A 218 -16.60 -14.70 -7.84
N GLU A 219 -16.47 -14.83 -9.15
CA GLU A 219 -17.43 -15.55 -10.00
C GLU A 219 -17.40 -17.08 -9.84
N VAL A 220 -16.37 -17.63 -9.18
CA VAL A 220 -16.35 -19.03 -8.72
C VAL A 220 -16.67 -19.17 -7.22
N GLY A 221 -17.22 -18.12 -6.59
CA GLY A 221 -17.64 -18.12 -5.19
C GLY A 221 -16.51 -17.89 -4.19
N GLY A 222 -15.33 -17.50 -4.65
CA GLY A 222 -14.24 -17.06 -3.78
C GLY A 222 -14.44 -15.63 -3.29
N ARG A 223 -13.53 -15.19 -2.41
CA ARG A 223 -13.51 -13.85 -1.85
C ARG A 223 -12.14 -13.21 -2.04
N VAL A 224 -12.17 -11.92 -2.35
CA VAL A 224 -10.96 -11.12 -2.58
C VAL A 224 -11.09 -9.81 -1.80
N VAL A 225 -10.15 -9.57 -0.89
CA VAL A 225 -10.13 -8.44 0.05
C VAL A 225 -8.69 -7.95 0.23
N SER A 226 -8.50 -6.84 0.93
CA SER A 226 -7.18 -6.49 1.48
C SER A 226 -6.75 -7.53 2.52
N ILE A 227 -5.47 -7.56 2.88
CA ILE A 227 -4.97 -8.45 3.97
C ILE A 227 -5.72 -8.24 5.29
N TYR A 228 -6.42 -7.12 5.42
CA TYR A 228 -7.15 -6.71 6.60
C TYR A 228 -8.66 -6.97 6.53
N GLY A 229 -9.14 -7.58 5.44
CA GLY A 229 -10.54 -7.93 5.25
C GLY A 229 -11.41 -6.82 4.66
N GLU A 230 -10.83 -5.68 4.29
CA GLU A 230 -11.52 -4.55 3.65
C GLU A 230 -11.66 -4.76 2.14
N PRO A 231 -12.62 -4.12 1.46
CA PRO A 231 -12.65 -4.11 0.00
C PRO A 231 -11.34 -3.58 -0.58
N VAL A 232 -10.84 -4.21 -1.65
CA VAL A 232 -9.68 -3.69 -2.40
C VAL A 232 -10.04 -2.39 -3.12
N ARG A 233 -9.08 -1.47 -3.23
CA ARG A 233 -9.27 -0.15 -3.83
C ARG A 233 -8.60 -0.03 -5.19
N TYR A 234 -9.26 0.62 -6.14
CA TYR A 234 -8.79 0.81 -7.51
C TYR A 234 -8.03 2.13 -7.75
N ASP A 235 -7.79 2.93 -6.71
CA ASP A 235 -7.15 4.25 -6.75
C ASP A 235 -5.65 4.20 -6.38
N GLY A 236 -5.02 3.03 -6.51
CA GLY A 236 -3.59 2.86 -6.33
C GLY A 236 -3.21 1.52 -5.70
N LYS A 237 -2.07 1.51 -5.01
CA LYS A 237 -1.50 0.29 -4.42
C LYS A 237 -2.36 -0.24 -3.28
N THR A 238 -2.53 -1.55 -3.24
CA THR A 238 -3.20 -2.26 -2.15
C THR A 238 -2.57 -3.63 -1.90
N SER A 239 -2.91 -4.22 -0.75
CA SER A 239 -2.68 -5.65 -0.49
C SER A 239 -3.85 -6.46 -1.06
N VAL A 240 -3.61 -7.73 -1.37
CA VAL A 240 -4.64 -8.66 -1.84
C VAL A 240 -4.51 -9.98 -1.08
N LEU A 241 -5.62 -10.36 -0.45
CA LEU A 241 -5.87 -11.66 0.18
C LEU A 241 -7.06 -12.28 -0.56
N ALA A 242 -6.85 -13.46 -1.14
CA ALA A 242 -7.87 -14.16 -1.88
C ALA A 242 -7.92 -15.64 -1.53
N GLY A 243 -9.12 -16.22 -1.54
CA GLY A 243 -9.37 -17.63 -1.31
C GLY A 243 -10.85 -17.94 -1.14
N SER A 244 -11.18 -19.10 -0.58
CA SER A 244 -12.54 -19.36 -0.12
C SER A 244 -12.94 -18.48 1.08
N GLU A 245 -14.23 -18.39 1.38
CA GLU A 245 -14.73 -17.57 2.49
C GLU A 245 -14.14 -18.02 3.83
N THR A 246 -13.99 -19.33 4.05
CA THR A 246 -13.33 -19.89 5.24
C THR A 246 -11.88 -19.48 5.31
N PHE A 247 -11.13 -19.61 4.20
CA PHE A 247 -9.71 -19.26 4.17
C PHE A 247 -9.48 -17.78 4.51
N VAL A 248 -10.22 -16.88 3.87
CA VAL A 248 -10.11 -15.43 4.11
C VAL A 248 -10.45 -15.10 5.56
N LYS A 249 -11.53 -15.67 6.11
CA LYS A 249 -11.91 -15.48 7.52
C LYS A 249 -10.84 -15.97 8.48
N ASP A 250 -10.25 -17.14 8.21
CA ASP A 250 -9.20 -17.72 9.03
C ASP A 250 -7.97 -16.81 9.08
N VAL A 251 -7.48 -16.36 7.92
CA VAL A 251 -6.34 -15.45 7.81
C VAL A 251 -6.61 -14.16 8.59
N VAL A 252 -7.71 -13.48 8.30
CA VAL A 252 -8.03 -12.19 8.93
C VAL A 252 -8.18 -12.33 10.44
N LYS A 253 -8.91 -13.35 10.91
CA LYS A 253 -9.20 -13.51 12.35
C LYS A 253 -8.00 -14.02 13.15
N HIS A 254 -7.33 -15.06 12.67
CA HIS A 254 -6.36 -15.82 13.47
C HIS A 254 -4.91 -15.40 13.26
N TYR A 255 -4.62 -14.72 12.15
CA TYR A 255 -3.25 -14.35 11.80
C TYR A 255 -3.07 -12.84 11.77
N VAL A 256 -4.05 -12.11 11.25
CA VAL A 256 -3.98 -10.65 11.13
C VAL A 256 -4.45 -10.01 12.44
N ILE A 257 -5.73 -10.11 12.78
CA ILE A 257 -6.31 -9.49 13.99
C ILE A 257 -5.67 -10.05 15.27
N ALA A 258 -5.53 -11.37 15.41
CA ALA A 258 -4.99 -11.97 16.64
C ALA A 258 -3.51 -11.64 16.90
N LYS A 259 -2.76 -11.23 15.86
CA LYS A 259 -1.38 -10.73 16.00
C LYS A 259 -1.31 -9.22 16.17
N GLY A 260 -2.45 -8.56 16.31
CA GLY A 260 -2.53 -7.10 16.39
C GLY A 260 -2.20 -6.42 15.06
N ALA A 261 -2.13 -7.16 13.96
CA ALA A 261 -2.16 -6.59 12.61
C ALA A 261 -3.61 -6.23 12.32
N THR A 262 -3.95 -5.00 12.60
CA THR A 262 -5.20 -4.40 12.14
C THR A 262 -5.01 -3.96 10.69
N PRO A 263 -6.11 -3.64 9.97
CA PRO A 263 -6.04 -2.65 8.90
C PRO A 263 -5.21 -1.44 9.31
N GLU A 264 -5.09 -0.46 8.43
CA GLU A 264 -4.84 0.89 8.91
C GLU A 264 -5.98 1.43 9.83
N VAL A 265 -6.48 0.62 10.76
CA VAL A 265 -7.15 0.95 12.01
C VAL A 265 -6.21 0.50 13.14
N LYS A 266 -5.15 1.26 13.36
CA LYS A 266 -4.35 1.23 14.60
C LYS A 266 -5.29 1.02 15.81
N PRO A 267 -4.93 0.20 16.82
CA PRO A 267 -5.76 -0.01 18.00
C PRO A 267 -6.19 1.34 18.57
N ASP A 268 -7.40 1.44 19.15
CA ASP A 268 -8.03 2.70 19.60
C ASP A 268 -7.02 3.62 20.31
N LEU A 269 -6.33 4.46 19.53
CA LEU A 269 -5.38 5.42 20.06
C LEU A 269 -6.25 6.57 20.45
N GLN A 270 -6.63 6.57 21.71
CA GLN A 270 -7.42 7.64 22.27
C GLN A 270 -6.46 8.78 22.56
N ILE A 271 -6.62 9.87 21.82
CA ILE A 271 -5.86 11.10 22.03
C ILE A 271 -6.77 12.09 22.74
N GLY A 272 -6.46 12.34 24.01
CA GLY A 272 -7.22 13.24 24.89
C GLY A 272 -6.37 14.41 25.38
N ILE A 273 -7.04 15.47 25.85
CA ILE A 273 -6.34 16.56 26.54
C ILE A 273 -5.79 16.02 27.85
N ASN A 274 -4.50 16.27 28.09
CA ASN A 274 -3.84 15.96 29.35
C ASN A 274 -3.88 17.15 30.30
N GLY A 275 -4.34 16.92 31.54
CA GLY A 275 -4.42 17.94 32.59
C GLY A 275 -3.31 17.90 33.63
N SER A 276 -2.36 16.94 33.57
CA SER A 276 -1.32 16.77 34.60
C SER A 276 0.07 16.65 33.98
N TYR A 277 0.97 17.57 34.34
CA TYR A 277 2.37 17.54 33.87
C TYR A 277 3.08 16.26 34.33
N ASP A 278 2.92 15.89 35.60
CA ASP A 278 3.58 14.72 36.18
C ASP A 278 3.18 13.41 35.48
N ARG A 279 1.96 13.36 34.91
CA ARG A 279 1.46 12.21 34.16
C ARG A 279 2.11 12.03 32.80
N VAL A 280 2.59 13.09 32.14
CA VAL A 280 3.19 12.99 30.78
C VAL A 280 4.65 13.38 30.75
N ARG A 281 5.22 13.81 31.88
CA ARG A 281 6.60 14.28 32.02
C ARG A 281 7.60 13.30 31.40
N ASP A 282 7.48 12.01 31.71
CA ASP A 282 8.40 10.99 31.20
C ASP A 282 8.39 10.89 29.68
N LEU A 283 7.23 11.08 29.02
CA LEU A 283 7.13 11.12 27.57
C LEU A 283 7.66 12.41 26.97
N LEU A 284 7.33 13.56 27.56
CA LEU A 284 7.75 14.85 27.03
C LEU A 284 9.28 15.03 27.11
N VAL A 285 9.90 14.47 28.16
CA VAL A 285 11.36 14.47 28.32
C VAL A 285 12.06 13.57 27.28
N LEU A 286 11.38 12.57 26.70
CA LEU A 286 11.93 11.82 25.56
C LEU A 286 12.09 12.68 24.31
N ALA A 287 11.19 13.64 24.09
CA ALA A 287 11.28 14.55 22.94
C ALA A 287 12.29 15.69 23.18
N ASN A 288 12.46 16.10 24.44
CA ASN A 288 13.40 17.15 24.81
C ASN A 288 13.95 16.92 26.24
N PRO A 289 15.27 16.66 26.39
CA PRO A 289 15.86 16.40 27.70
C PRO A 289 15.93 17.64 28.62
N ASN A 290 15.69 18.85 28.12
CA ASN A 290 15.67 20.07 28.94
C ASN A 290 14.33 20.23 29.67
N GLU A 291 14.24 19.66 30.88
CA GLU A 291 13.01 19.65 31.69
C GLU A 291 12.43 21.05 31.96
N THR A 292 13.28 22.06 32.16
CA THR A 292 12.84 23.44 32.40
C THR A 292 12.09 23.97 31.19
N MET A 293 12.64 23.78 29.99
CA MET A 293 11.97 24.21 28.76
C MET A 293 10.69 23.43 28.48
N VAL A 294 10.69 22.12 28.70
CA VAL A 294 9.48 21.28 28.58
C VAL A 294 8.39 21.76 29.52
N ARG A 295 8.74 22.12 30.76
CA ARG A 295 7.78 22.63 31.75
C ARG A 295 7.20 23.99 31.36
N ASP A 296 8.01 24.88 30.80
CA ASP A 296 7.55 26.19 30.35
C ASP A 296 6.65 26.08 29.11
N GLN A 297 6.99 25.18 28.17
CA GLN A 297 6.14 24.85 27.03
C GLN A 297 4.81 24.21 27.43
N TYR A 298 4.82 23.34 28.45
CA TYR A 298 3.60 22.76 29.01
C TYR A 298 2.65 23.83 29.58
N LYS A 299 3.18 24.85 30.26
CA LYS A 299 2.38 25.97 30.79
C LYS A 299 1.83 26.87 29.67
N ALA A 300 2.57 27.02 28.58
CA ALA A 300 2.22 27.88 27.46
C ALA A 300 1.28 27.22 26.43
N GLY A 301 1.11 25.91 26.47
CA GLY A 301 0.42 25.13 25.44
C GLY A 301 -0.66 24.20 25.95
N THR A 302 -1.29 23.49 25.03
CA THR A 302 -2.19 22.36 25.32
C THR A 302 -1.47 21.06 25.05
N THR A 303 -1.48 20.15 26.03
CA THR A 303 -0.85 18.83 25.90
C THR A 303 -1.89 17.77 25.61
N TYR A 304 -1.55 16.86 24.71
CA TYR A 304 -2.38 15.73 24.33
C TYR A 304 -1.66 14.43 24.67
N GLU A 305 -2.36 13.54 25.37
CA GLU A 305 -1.88 12.21 25.73
C GLU A 305 -2.56 11.18 24.83
N ALA A 306 -1.78 10.23 24.32
CA ALA A 306 -2.26 9.12 23.54
C ALA A 306 -2.17 7.81 24.34
N THR A 307 -3.30 7.12 24.45
CA THR A 307 -3.41 5.83 25.13
C THR A 307 -3.87 4.75 24.18
N LEU A 308 -3.38 3.53 24.39
CA LEU A 308 -3.64 2.34 23.60
C LEU A 308 -4.02 1.20 24.54
N GLY A 309 -5.27 0.75 24.51
CA GLY A 309 -5.75 -0.25 25.47
C GLY A 309 -5.62 0.20 26.93
N GLY A 310 -5.75 1.50 27.19
CA GLY A 310 -5.56 2.11 28.52
C GLY A 310 -4.10 2.36 28.92
N GLU A 311 -3.12 1.88 28.15
CA GLU A 311 -1.71 2.15 28.37
C GLU A 311 -1.30 3.46 27.68
N ARG A 312 -0.58 4.35 28.38
CA ARG A 312 0.00 5.55 27.76
C ARG A 312 1.10 5.15 26.77
N VAL A 313 1.03 5.62 25.52
CA VAL A 313 1.98 5.25 24.46
C VAL A 313 2.65 6.45 23.77
N GLY A 314 2.11 7.66 23.90
CA GLY A 314 2.70 8.85 23.31
C GLY A 314 2.06 10.15 23.78
N ALA A 315 2.68 11.27 23.47
CA ALA A 315 2.18 12.61 23.79
C ALA A 315 2.70 13.64 22.79
N TYR A 316 1.99 14.76 22.66
CA TYR A 316 2.47 15.95 21.96
C TYR A 316 1.89 17.22 22.58
N MET A 317 2.51 18.38 22.29
CA MET A 317 2.03 19.67 22.75
C MET A 317 1.82 20.64 21.59
N LEU A 318 0.76 21.44 21.67
CA LEU A 318 0.52 22.55 20.76
C LEU A 318 0.66 23.87 21.52
N VAL A 319 1.56 24.74 21.06
CA VAL A 319 1.79 26.07 21.63
C VAL A 319 1.40 27.12 20.61
N ARG A 320 0.48 28.01 20.97
CA ARG A 320 0.07 29.11 20.08
C ARG A 320 1.12 30.22 20.10
N ARG A 321 1.64 30.59 18.93
CA ARG A 321 2.70 31.60 18.77
C ARG A 321 2.15 32.96 18.30
N SER A 322 1.07 32.95 17.52
CA SER A 322 0.31 34.14 17.14
C SER A 322 -1.15 33.78 16.89
N GLU A 323 -1.97 34.72 16.42
CA GLU A 323 -3.35 34.44 15.99
C GLU A 323 -3.42 33.39 14.86
N THR A 324 -2.40 33.36 14.01
CA THR A 324 -2.36 32.52 12.79
C THR A 324 -1.38 31.37 12.86
N LEU A 325 -0.45 31.36 13.82
CA LEU A 325 0.64 30.38 13.90
C LEU A 325 0.55 29.54 15.18
N ILE A 326 0.60 28.23 15.00
CA ILE A 326 0.69 27.25 16.09
C ILE A 326 1.90 26.35 15.89
N GLU A 327 2.62 26.07 16.97
CA GLU A 327 3.80 25.21 16.94
C GLU A 327 3.49 23.86 17.58
N LEU A 328 3.88 22.79 16.89
CA LEU A 328 3.99 21.45 17.47
C LEU A 328 5.32 21.32 18.19
N VAL A 329 5.26 21.18 19.51
CA VAL A 329 6.44 20.96 20.34
C VAL A 329 6.32 19.62 21.08
N ASN A 330 7.46 18.98 21.32
CA ASN A 330 7.58 17.76 22.13
C ASN A 330 6.63 16.62 21.73
N ILE A 331 6.72 16.14 20.49
CA ILE A 331 6.04 14.92 20.05
C ILE A 331 6.90 13.69 20.39
N ALA A 332 6.35 12.75 21.16
CA ALA A 332 7.05 11.54 21.57
C ALA A 332 6.15 10.31 21.52
N VAL A 333 6.76 9.17 21.24
CA VAL A 333 6.18 7.82 21.36
C VAL A 333 7.14 6.99 22.21
N LYS A 334 6.60 6.19 23.13
CA LYS A 334 7.40 5.25 23.93
C LYS A 334 8.32 4.42 23.03
N PRO A 335 9.61 4.25 23.35
CA PRO A 335 10.57 3.52 22.51
C PRO A 335 10.07 2.14 22.06
N GLU A 336 9.47 1.37 22.97
CA GLU A 336 8.92 0.03 22.72
C GLU A 336 7.66 0.03 21.83
N ARG A 337 7.08 1.20 21.55
CA ARG A 337 5.92 1.41 20.68
C ARG A 337 6.26 2.18 19.39
N GLN A 338 7.54 2.49 19.17
CA GLN A 338 7.98 3.11 17.91
C GLN A 338 7.83 2.15 16.73
N ASN A 339 7.83 2.68 15.50
CA ASN A 339 7.60 1.93 14.25
C ASN A 339 6.21 1.28 14.11
N GLN A 340 5.27 1.59 15.01
CA GLN A 340 3.88 1.11 14.95
C GLN A 340 2.92 2.19 14.43
N THR A 341 3.41 3.11 13.59
CA THR A 341 2.66 4.26 13.01
C THR A 341 2.05 5.25 14.02
N ILE A 342 2.23 5.08 15.33
CA ILE A 342 1.68 5.95 16.38
C ILE A 342 2.11 7.41 16.16
N GLY A 343 3.40 7.66 15.88
CA GLY A 343 3.92 9.01 15.64
C GLY A 343 3.22 9.74 14.49
N GLN A 344 3.00 9.08 13.35
CA GLN A 344 2.24 9.64 12.23
C GLN A 344 0.81 10.02 12.64
N ARG A 345 0.19 9.20 13.50
CA ARG A 345 -1.16 9.43 14.00
C ARG A 345 -1.25 10.63 14.94
N LEU A 346 -0.26 10.77 15.82
CA LEU A 346 -0.13 11.95 16.69
C LEU A 346 0.03 13.22 15.86
N LEU A 347 0.87 13.17 14.82
CA LEU A 347 1.09 14.31 13.92
C LEU A 347 -0.20 14.68 13.15
N GLN A 348 -0.91 13.70 12.60
CA GLN A 348 -2.20 13.93 11.94
C GLN A 348 -3.25 14.52 12.89
N ASP A 349 -3.31 14.04 14.14
CA ASP A 349 -4.21 14.60 15.14
C ASP A 349 -3.83 16.04 15.50
N ALA A 350 -2.54 16.32 15.65
CA ALA A 350 -2.02 17.66 15.91
C ALA A 350 -2.39 18.65 14.80
N ILE A 351 -2.25 18.24 13.53
CA ILE A 351 -2.63 19.04 12.35
C ILE A 351 -4.14 19.35 12.39
N ARG A 352 -5.00 18.33 12.56
CA ARG A 352 -6.46 18.54 12.63
C ARG A 352 -6.88 19.50 13.74
N ARG A 353 -6.22 19.42 14.91
CA ARG A 353 -6.49 20.33 16.04
C ARG A 353 -6.00 21.74 15.77
N ALA A 354 -4.87 21.88 15.11
CA ALA A 354 -4.34 23.16 14.66
C ALA A 354 -5.33 23.85 13.69
N GLU A 355 -5.81 23.13 12.67
CA GLU A 355 -6.85 23.59 11.73
C GLU A 355 -8.12 24.01 12.46
N SER A 356 -8.62 23.16 13.36
CA SER A 356 -9.84 23.42 14.14
C SER A 356 -9.72 24.61 15.08
N SER A 357 -8.49 25.03 15.44
CA SER A 357 -8.23 26.20 16.27
C SER A 357 -8.21 27.52 15.48
N GLY A 358 -8.37 27.48 14.16
CA GLY A 358 -8.30 28.65 13.27
C GLY A 358 -6.88 29.13 12.97
N ALA A 359 -5.86 28.31 13.25
CA ALA A 359 -4.50 28.60 12.80
C ALA A 359 -4.43 28.45 11.27
N LYS A 360 -3.63 29.30 10.61
CA LYS A 360 -3.40 29.24 9.16
C LYS A 360 -2.11 28.51 8.80
N GLN A 361 -1.21 28.39 9.77
CA GLN A 361 0.09 27.76 9.57
C GLN A 361 0.51 27.01 10.83
N MET A 362 1.21 25.90 10.61
CA MET A 362 1.79 25.05 11.64
C MET A 362 3.31 25.06 11.52
N LEU A 363 3.99 25.26 12.64
CA LEU A 363 5.44 25.21 12.76
C LEU A 363 5.86 23.94 13.48
N VAL A 364 6.95 23.33 13.03
CA VAL A 364 7.68 22.32 13.79
C VAL A 364 9.17 22.61 13.70
N CYS A 365 9.90 22.42 14.79
CA CYS A 365 11.34 22.59 14.80
C CYS A 365 12.01 21.37 15.44
N THR A 366 13.08 20.89 14.81
CA THR A 366 13.85 19.70 15.20
C THR A 366 15.35 19.98 15.14
N GLY A 367 16.16 19.14 15.77
CA GLY A 367 17.62 19.19 15.65
C GLY A 367 18.11 18.90 14.23
N ASN A 368 19.23 19.54 13.85
CA ASN A 368 19.89 19.33 12.55
C ASN A 368 20.42 17.92 12.34
N SER A 369 20.77 17.23 13.43
CA SER A 369 21.30 15.86 13.40
C SER A 369 20.22 14.81 13.14
N SER A 370 18.94 15.13 13.36
CA SER A 370 17.84 14.17 13.34
C SER A 370 17.21 13.99 11.94
N ILE A 371 17.93 13.29 11.05
CA ILE A 371 17.52 13.03 9.65
C ILE A 371 16.16 12.32 9.57
N VAL A 372 15.91 11.36 10.48
CA VAL A 372 14.64 10.62 10.54
C VAL A 372 13.46 11.56 10.82
N GLN A 373 13.63 12.53 11.72
CA GLN A 373 12.57 13.49 12.07
C GLN A 373 12.30 14.47 10.92
N LEU A 374 13.35 14.97 10.26
CA LEU A 374 13.20 15.82 9.09
C LEU A 374 12.40 15.13 7.99
N ARG A 375 12.75 13.88 7.67
CA ARG A 375 12.00 13.05 6.72
C ARG A 375 10.55 12.86 7.15
N PHE A 376 10.32 12.58 8.44
CA PHE A 376 8.99 12.37 9.00
C PHE A 376 8.06 13.58 8.81
N TYR A 377 8.54 14.80 9.06
CA TYR A 377 7.74 16.02 8.85
C TYR A 377 7.56 16.36 7.37
N GLN A 378 8.59 16.18 6.54
CA GLN A 378 8.48 16.44 5.10
C GLN A 378 7.48 15.51 4.41
N GLN A 379 7.42 14.23 4.81
CA GLN A 379 6.38 13.31 4.35
C GLN A 379 4.97 13.76 4.73
N ALA A 380 4.84 14.51 5.82
CA ALA A 380 3.61 15.14 6.25
C ALA A 380 3.42 16.55 5.67
N GLY A 381 4.10 16.91 4.57
CA GLY A 381 3.87 18.16 3.85
C GLY A 381 4.49 19.42 4.47
N PHE A 382 5.28 19.30 5.54
CA PHE A 382 6.04 20.43 6.06
C PHE A 382 7.20 20.78 5.11
N ARG A 383 7.41 22.07 4.89
CA ARG A 383 8.46 22.63 4.05
C ARG A 383 9.47 23.36 4.90
N PHE A 384 10.72 23.36 4.47
CA PHE A 384 11.80 24.05 5.16
C PHE A 384 11.51 25.55 5.25
N GLU A 385 11.68 26.12 6.45
CA GLU A 385 11.44 27.54 6.72
C GLU A 385 12.75 28.25 7.09
N SER A 386 13.44 27.77 8.13
CA SER A 386 14.61 28.46 8.69
C SER A 386 15.54 27.54 9.48
N VAL A 387 16.73 28.05 9.79
CA VAL A 387 17.73 27.40 10.66
C VAL A 387 18.18 28.39 11.72
N GLU A 388 18.00 28.03 12.98
CA GLU A 388 18.57 28.73 14.13
C GLU A 388 19.93 28.09 14.45
N ARG A 389 21.02 28.78 14.13
CA ARG A 389 22.37 28.27 14.33
C ARG A 389 22.76 28.23 15.79
N ASP A 390 23.51 27.20 16.17
CA ASP A 390 24.04 27.01 17.53
C ASP A 390 22.96 27.05 18.65
N TYR A 391 21.70 26.81 18.28
CA TYR A 391 20.56 26.81 19.19
C TYR A 391 20.78 25.92 20.42
N PHE A 392 21.23 24.69 20.22
CA PHE A 392 21.35 23.73 21.33
C PHE A 392 22.48 24.11 22.32
N PRO A 393 23.70 24.43 21.88
CA PRO A 393 24.74 25.00 22.75
C PRO A 393 24.28 26.25 23.51
N ASP A 394 23.64 27.20 22.82
CA ASP A 394 23.23 28.48 23.41
C ASP A 394 22.13 28.33 24.46
N HIS A 395 21.35 27.25 24.39
CA HIS A 395 20.30 26.92 25.36
C HIS A 395 20.74 25.89 26.42
N GLY A 396 22.06 25.68 26.56
CA GLY A 396 22.64 24.90 27.65
C GLY A 396 22.48 23.38 27.52
N TYR A 397 22.27 22.86 26.30
CA TYR A 397 22.27 21.43 26.07
C TYR A 397 23.70 20.88 26.17
N PRO A 398 23.88 19.67 26.72
CA PRO A 398 25.18 19.01 26.63
C PRO A 398 25.52 18.75 25.15
N PRO A 399 26.81 18.61 24.80
CA PRO A 399 27.20 18.13 23.47
C PRO A 399 26.55 16.77 23.20
N ILE A 400 25.65 16.74 22.21
CA ILE A 400 24.93 15.55 21.77
C ILE A 400 25.34 15.26 20.33
N GLU A 401 25.59 13.99 20.04
CA GLU A 401 25.87 13.50 18.69
C GLU A 401 24.81 12.46 18.31
N GLU A 402 24.15 12.67 17.17
CA GLU A 402 23.18 11.74 16.60
C GLU A 402 23.56 11.46 15.15
N ASP A 403 23.55 10.19 14.73
CA ASP A 403 23.88 9.77 13.36
C ASP A 403 25.23 10.31 12.84
N GLY A 404 26.22 10.50 13.73
CA GLY A 404 27.54 11.05 13.38
C GLY A 404 27.56 12.56 13.16
N LEU A 405 26.48 13.27 13.51
CA LEU A 405 26.34 14.71 13.42
C LEU A 405 26.18 15.32 14.82
N ALA A 406 26.95 16.36 15.10
CA ALA A 406 26.76 17.16 16.30
C ALA A 406 25.42 17.92 16.23
N LEU A 407 24.61 17.77 17.28
CA LEU A 407 23.39 18.54 17.48
C LEU A 407 23.78 19.98 17.83
N ARG A 408 23.67 20.88 16.86
CA ARG A 408 24.06 22.30 16.99
C ARG A 408 22.93 23.23 16.63
N ASP A 409 22.32 23.01 15.48
CA ASP A 409 21.35 23.92 14.88
C ASP A 409 19.93 23.37 15.03
N ARG A 410 18.96 24.27 15.18
CA ARG A 410 17.54 23.93 15.18
C ARG A 410 16.95 24.28 13.81
N ILE A 411 16.45 23.26 13.12
CA ILE A 411 15.82 23.37 11.81
C ILE A 411 14.32 23.48 12.00
N CYS A 412 13.72 24.53 11.43
CA CYS A 412 12.30 24.77 11.49
C CYS A 412 11.64 24.55 10.12
N LEU A 413 10.47 23.90 10.14
CA LEU A 413 9.65 23.61 8.98
C LEU A 413 8.23 24.10 9.21
N THR A 414 7.58 24.60 8.16
CA THR A 414 6.23 25.14 8.18
C THR A 414 5.30 24.34 7.27
N ARG A 415 4.02 24.29 7.63
CA ARG A 415 2.96 23.73 6.81
C ARG A 415 1.76 24.67 6.84
N ASP A 416 1.23 25.02 5.67
CA ASP A 416 -0.05 25.71 5.58
C ASP A 416 -1.18 24.74 5.96
N LEU A 417 -2.15 25.23 6.73
CA LEU A 417 -3.26 24.47 7.31
C LEU A 417 -4.57 24.70 6.56
#